data_AF-A0A3B0B4G3-F1
#
_entry.id   AF-A0A3B0B4G3-F1
#
_cell.length_a   1.000
_cell.length_b   1.000
_cell.length_c   1.000
_cell.angle_alpha   90.00
_cell.angle_beta   90.00
_cell.angle_gamma   90.00
#
_symmetry.space_group_name_H-M   'P 1'
#
loop_
_entity.id
_entity.type
_entity.pdbx_description
1 polymer ?
#
loop_
_entity_poly.entity_id
_entity_poly.type
_entity_poly.pdbx_seq_one_letter_code
_entity_poly.pdbx_strand_id
1 'polypeptide(L)'
;MPNSNVETSPQDAESDSTRSTLSAEPVASLTSRLGGWLLRGGIAVLLLLRRPRPIHSRGAVFEGEMTALRRGATSGIGWIDDPPDGPVTIVARVSRSVGLPSLLPDVYGIGIRWEHDGAPVDLQLSSTGIGFPGRYLLMPRLTLSRAVLSSVLPYRTARGPVLLCARTVPARRLPGDLAALRQSVDEKPWTLRLYFASPRGKWHPFADARLSRSRPDDDPDLRFDIDTNPLPGAATYPWVRALRQPSYRLSQRG
;
A
#
# COMPACT_ATOMS: atom_id res chain seq x y z
N MET A 1 -10.81 20.43 81.60
CA MET A 1 -10.90 21.80 82.13
C MET A 1 -9.48 22.33 82.22
N PRO A 2 -9.10 23.41 81.52
CA PRO A 2 -9.81 24.69 81.51
C PRO A 2 -10.25 25.20 80.12
N ASN A 3 -11.24 26.08 80.16
CA ASN A 3 -11.79 26.87 79.06
C ASN A 3 -10.83 27.99 78.65
N SER A 4 -10.78 28.25 77.34
CA SER A 4 -10.46 29.58 76.80
C SER A 4 -11.17 29.78 75.46
N ASN A 5 -12.25 30.57 75.56
CA ASN A 5 -12.58 31.73 74.73
C ASN A 5 -12.96 31.61 73.23
N VAL A 6 -14.21 32.06 73.02
CA VAL A 6 -14.69 33.01 72.00
C VAL A 6 -14.89 32.50 70.57
N GLU A 7 -16.08 31.92 70.44
CA GLU A 7 -17.10 32.10 69.40
C GLU A 7 -17.06 33.40 68.58
N THR A 8 -16.93 33.26 67.26
CA THR A 8 -17.79 33.92 66.25
C THR A 8 -17.92 33.01 65.03
N SER A 9 -19.15 32.75 64.62
CA SER A 9 -19.64 31.99 63.46
C SER A 9 -20.73 32.86 62.79
N PRO A 10 -21.28 32.60 61.57
CA PRO A 10 -20.86 31.80 60.41
C PRO A 10 -21.08 32.53 59.03
N GLN A 11 -20.97 31.78 57.91
CA GLN A 11 -21.55 32.02 56.55
C GLN A 11 -20.79 33.01 55.63
N ASP A 12 -20.50 32.80 54.33
CA ASP A 12 -20.84 31.77 53.33
C ASP A 12 -19.90 31.90 52.10
N ALA A 13 -19.75 30.80 51.36
CA ALA A 13 -19.62 30.67 49.89
C ALA A 13 -18.37 31.12 49.08
N GLU A 14 -17.92 30.13 48.28
CA GLU A 14 -17.48 30.18 46.87
C GLU A 14 -16.06 30.61 46.43
N SER A 15 -15.36 29.56 45.95
CA SER A 15 -14.56 29.45 44.72
C SER A 15 -13.53 30.54 44.34
N ASP A 16 -12.26 30.15 44.20
CA ASP A 16 -11.62 30.12 42.88
C ASP A 16 -10.31 29.31 42.88
N SER A 17 -10.10 28.67 41.74
CA SER A 17 -8.99 27.90 41.23
C SER A 17 -7.64 28.61 41.26
N THR A 18 -6.56 27.84 41.44
CA THR A 18 -5.49 27.64 40.44
C THR A 18 -4.30 26.87 41.04
N ARG A 19 -4.31 25.54 40.88
CA ARG A 19 -3.07 24.77 40.80
C ARG A 19 -2.59 24.84 39.35
N SER A 20 -1.55 25.61 39.09
CA SER A 20 -0.87 25.60 37.80
C SER A 20 -0.01 24.34 37.68
N THR A 21 -0.49 23.39 36.87
CA THR A 21 0.24 22.22 36.39
C THR A 21 1.10 22.64 35.20
N LEU A 22 2.42 22.74 35.40
CA LEU A 22 3.37 22.84 34.29
C LEU A 22 3.44 21.47 33.60
N SER A 23 2.74 21.39 32.48
CA SER A 23 2.71 20.27 31.56
C SER A 23 4.05 20.17 30.83
N ALA A 24 4.73 19.03 30.98
CA ALA A 24 5.81 18.63 30.10
C ALA A 24 5.20 18.11 28.79
N GLU A 25 5.55 18.73 27.66
CA GLU A 25 5.68 18.15 26.30
C GLU A 25 5.97 19.29 25.30
N PRO A 26 7.18 19.35 24.70
CA PRO A 26 7.21 19.57 23.24
C PRO A 26 8.48 19.00 22.55
N VAL A 27 8.72 17.68 22.60
CA VAL A 27 9.78 17.06 21.76
C VAL A 27 9.19 16.23 20.60
N ALA A 28 7.94 15.79 20.70
CA ALA A 28 7.26 15.03 19.65
C ALA A 28 6.85 15.84 18.39
N SER A 29 6.91 17.19 18.44
CA SER A 29 6.33 18.05 17.39
C SER A 29 7.31 18.46 16.28
N LEU A 30 8.63 18.40 16.49
CA LEU A 30 9.61 18.90 15.51
C LEU A 30 10.08 17.81 14.52
N THR A 31 10.24 16.58 15.01
CA THR A 31 10.59 15.40 14.20
C THR A 31 9.47 15.01 13.23
N SER A 32 8.21 15.16 13.65
CA SER A 32 7.02 14.94 12.82
C SER A 32 6.88 15.99 11.71
N ARG A 33 7.26 17.24 11.98
CA ARG A 33 7.25 18.34 10.99
C ARG A 33 8.32 18.15 9.90
N LEU A 34 9.54 17.76 10.26
CA LEU A 34 10.62 17.51 9.29
C LEU A 34 10.34 16.28 8.42
N GLY A 35 9.79 15.21 9.01
CA GLY A 35 9.31 14.04 8.24
C GLY A 35 8.18 14.42 7.27
N GLY A 36 7.26 15.29 7.69
CA GLY A 36 6.18 15.82 6.84
C GLY A 36 6.69 16.63 5.65
N TRP A 37 7.75 17.43 5.82
CA TRP A 37 8.35 18.22 4.74
C TRP A 37 9.11 17.38 3.72
N LEU A 38 9.87 16.38 4.16
CA LEU A 38 10.56 15.44 3.24
C LEU A 38 9.57 14.61 2.43
N LEU A 39 8.49 14.16 3.08
CA LEU A 39 7.40 13.44 2.43
C LEU A 39 6.67 14.34 1.42
N ARG A 40 6.38 15.59 1.79
CA ARG A 40 5.75 16.59 0.90
C ARG A 40 6.65 16.94 -0.28
N GLY A 41 7.96 17.06 -0.07
CA GLY A 41 8.95 17.29 -1.13
C GLY A 41 9.03 16.12 -2.11
N GLY A 42 9.12 14.88 -1.60
CA GLY A 42 9.10 13.68 -2.44
C GLY A 42 7.81 13.54 -3.26
N ILE A 43 6.67 13.91 -2.66
CA ILE A 43 5.36 13.88 -3.35
C ILE A 43 5.24 15.02 -4.36
N ALA A 44 5.76 16.21 -4.08
CA ALA A 44 5.81 17.30 -5.05
C ALA A 44 6.64 16.91 -6.27
N VAL A 45 7.79 16.26 -6.09
CA VAL A 45 8.61 15.71 -7.19
C VAL A 45 7.84 14.63 -7.96
N LEU A 46 7.13 13.74 -7.26
CA LEU A 46 6.28 12.71 -7.88
C LEU A 46 5.13 13.31 -8.70
N LEU A 47 4.50 14.39 -8.21
CA LEU A 47 3.43 15.11 -8.89
C LEU A 47 3.96 15.97 -10.06
N LEU A 48 5.18 16.51 -9.96
CA LEU A 48 5.86 17.23 -11.05
C LEU A 48 6.28 16.29 -12.19
N LEU A 49 6.58 15.02 -11.86
CA LEU A 49 6.85 13.97 -12.85
C LEU A 49 5.57 13.41 -13.49
N ARG A 50 4.38 13.67 -12.92
CA ARG A 50 3.11 13.32 -13.55
C ARG A 50 2.81 14.29 -14.69
N ARG A 51 3.19 13.90 -15.90
CA ARG A 51 2.57 14.43 -17.13
C ARG A 51 1.06 14.11 -17.07
N PRO A 52 0.17 14.99 -17.59
CA PRO A 52 -1.22 14.61 -17.82
C PRO A 52 -1.23 13.30 -18.62
N ARG A 53 -2.08 12.35 -18.21
CA ARG A 53 -2.15 11.00 -18.80
C ARG A 53 -2.11 11.15 -20.33
N PRO A 54 -1.05 10.66 -21.01
CA PRO A 54 -1.16 10.47 -22.45
C PRO A 54 -2.39 9.58 -22.66
N ILE A 55 -3.25 9.94 -23.60
CA ILE A 55 -4.58 9.34 -23.85
C ILE A 55 -4.52 7.83 -24.20
N HIS A 56 -3.34 7.20 -24.11
CA HIS A 56 -3.11 5.77 -24.27
C HIS A 56 -2.11 5.20 -23.24
N SER A 57 -2.27 5.47 -21.94
CA SER A 57 -1.50 4.73 -20.91
C SER A 57 -1.98 3.28 -20.81
N ARG A 58 -1.68 2.47 -21.84
CA ARG A 58 -2.11 1.08 -21.97
C ARG A 58 -1.43 0.24 -20.89
N GLY A 59 -2.20 -0.22 -19.91
CA GLY A 59 -1.83 -1.34 -19.06
C GLY A 59 -1.91 -2.67 -19.83
N ALA A 60 -1.36 -3.73 -19.24
CA ALA A 60 -1.60 -5.11 -19.64
C ALA A 60 -2.42 -5.80 -18.57
N VAL A 61 -3.62 -6.26 -18.93
CA VAL A 61 -4.56 -6.92 -18.03
C VAL A 61 -4.47 -8.44 -18.24
N PHE A 62 -4.47 -9.17 -17.13
CA PHE A 62 -4.34 -10.61 -17.09
C PHE A 62 -5.39 -11.21 -16.17
N GLU A 63 -5.91 -12.36 -16.57
CA GLU A 63 -6.67 -13.27 -15.73
C GLU A 63 -5.74 -14.36 -15.20
N GLY A 64 -6.12 -14.90 -14.04
CA GLY A 64 -5.34 -15.93 -13.40
C GLY A 64 -5.99 -16.45 -12.14
N GLU A 65 -5.20 -17.22 -11.39
CA GLU A 65 -5.61 -17.79 -10.12
C GLU A 65 -4.55 -17.48 -9.05
N MET A 66 -4.99 -17.33 -7.81
CA MET A 66 -4.12 -17.16 -6.66
C MET A 66 -4.35 -18.30 -5.68
N THR A 67 -3.28 -18.98 -5.29
CA THR A 67 -3.32 -20.08 -4.32
C THR A 67 -2.53 -19.68 -3.09
N ALA A 68 -3.15 -19.82 -1.91
CA ALA A 68 -2.49 -19.52 -0.65
C ALA A 68 -1.40 -20.57 -0.33
N LEU A 69 -0.31 -20.10 0.28
CA LEU A 69 0.76 -20.93 0.83
C LEU A 69 0.50 -21.05 2.33
N ARG A 70 0.01 -22.20 2.79
CA ARG A 70 -0.21 -22.45 4.22
C ARG A 70 1.11 -22.51 4.98
N ARG A 71 1.51 -21.40 5.63
CA ARG A 71 2.74 -21.31 6.46
C ARG A 71 2.53 -20.43 7.69
N GLY A 72 3.12 -20.83 8.81
CA GLY A 72 2.78 -20.37 10.17
C GLY A 72 3.21 -18.96 10.60
N ALA A 73 3.54 -18.05 9.69
CA ALA A 73 3.71 -16.65 10.05
C ALA A 73 2.41 -15.92 9.76
N THR A 74 1.85 -15.26 10.78
CA THR A 74 0.68 -14.40 10.61
C THR A 74 1.14 -13.02 10.14
N SER A 75 0.24 -12.27 9.50
CA SER A 75 0.40 -10.89 9.00
C SER A 75 -0.53 -9.89 9.70
N GLY A 76 -1.65 -10.35 10.25
CA GLY A 76 -2.75 -9.50 10.74
C GLY A 76 -3.72 -9.04 9.64
N ILE A 77 -3.62 -9.62 8.44
CA ILE A 77 -4.51 -9.39 7.29
C ILE A 77 -5.35 -10.65 7.12
N GLY A 78 -6.68 -10.51 7.11
CA GLY A 78 -7.63 -11.62 7.16
C GLY A 78 -7.36 -12.68 6.09
N TRP A 79 -7.37 -12.29 4.80
CA TRP A 79 -7.13 -13.22 3.69
C TRP A 79 -5.76 -13.93 3.75
N ILE A 80 -4.73 -13.30 4.34
CA ILE A 80 -3.39 -13.90 4.45
C ILE A 80 -3.34 -14.91 5.59
N ASP A 81 -3.99 -14.59 6.70
CA ASP A 81 -3.93 -15.38 7.94
C ASP A 81 -4.98 -16.51 7.94
N ASP A 82 -6.10 -16.29 7.25
CA ASP A 82 -7.19 -17.24 7.05
C ASP A 82 -7.60 -17.26 5.56
N PRO A 83 -6.76 -17.86 4.69
CA PRO A 83 -7.06 -17.91 3.27
C PRO A 83 -8.17 -18.93 2.96
N PRO A 84 -8.96 -18.70 1.90
CA PRO A 84 -9.97 -19.65 1.45
C PRO A 84 -9.34 -21.00 1.05
N ASP A 85 -10.15 -22.06 1.13
CA ASP A 85 -9.76 -23.37 0.62
C ASP A 85 -9.71 -23.36 -0.91
N GLY A 86 -8.51 -23.59 -1.46
CA GLY A 86 -8.29 -23.72 -2.89
C GLY A 86 -7.91 -22.42 -3.62
N PRO A 87 -7.79 -22.46 -4.96
CA PRO A 87 -7.45 -21.31 -5.77
C PRO A 87 -8.60 -20.28 -5.83
N VAL A 88 -8.27 -18.99 -5.83
CA VAL A 88 -9.22 -17.90 -6.11
C VAL A 88 -8.92 -17.27 -7.46
N THR A 89 -9.97 -16.92 -8.21
CA THR A 89 -9.81 -16.20 -9.47
C THR A 89 -9.32 -14.77 -9.20
N ILE A 90 -8.37 -14.31 -10.02
CA ILE A 90 -7.82 -12.96 -9.92
C ILE A 90 -7.80 -12.25 -11.27
N VAL A 91 -7.88 -10.93 -11.22
CA VAL A 91 -7.56 -10.04 -12.34
C VAL A 91 -6.37 -9.18 -11.94
N ALA A 92 -5.31 -9.20 -12.75
CA ALA A 92 -4.12 -8.41 -12.52
C ALA A 92 -3.89 -7.41 -13.66
N ARG A 93 -3.53 -6.17 -13.32
CA ARG A 93 -3.15 -5.14 -14.30
C ARG A 93 -1.74 -4.68 -14.06
N VAL A 94 -0.88 -4.87 -15.05
CA VAL A 94 0.48 -4.31 -15.10
C VAL A 94 0.44 -2.96 -15.79
N SER A 95 1.18 -2.00 -15.26
CA SER A 95 1.28 -0.65 -15.83
C SER A 95 2.70 -0.09 -15.70
N ARG A 96 2.97 0.97 -16.47
CA ARG A 96 4.19 1.78 -16.39
C ARG A 96 3.80 3.20 -15.98
N SER A 97 4.48 3.76 -14.98
CA SER A 97 4.02 4.97 -14.29
C SER A 97 4.31 6.24 -15.07
N VAL A 98 5.51 6.37 -15.65
CA VAL A 98 5.90 7.54 -16.45
C VAL A 98 5.45 7.40 -17.90
N GLY A 99 5.44 6.17 -18.42
CA GLY A 99 5.09 5.87 -19.82
C GLY A 99 6.25 6.14 -20.78
N LEU A 100 7.49 5.95 -20.33
CA LEU A 100 8.67 6.10 -21.18
C LEU A 100 8.68 5.01 -22.28
N PRO A 101 9.41 5.20 -23.40
CA PRO A 101 9.66 4.13 -24.37
C PRO A 101 10.12 2.83 -23.69
N SER A 102 9.77 1.67 -24.27
CA SER A 102 10.03 0.34 -23.69
C SER A 102 11.52 0.00 -23.49
N LEU A 103 12.40 0.72 -24.20
CA LEU A 103 13.86 0.59 -24.06
C LEU A 103 14.42 1.34 -22.83
N LEU A 104 13.62 2.20 -22.19
CA LEU A 104 14.03 2.99 -21.03
C LEU A 104 13.46 2.43 -19.72
N PRO A 105 14.17 2.54 -18.59
CA PRO A 105 13.64 2.14 -17.30
C PRO A 105 12.41 2.95 -16.92
N ASP A 106 11.40 2.30 -16.33
CA ASP A 106 10.21 2.96 -15.77
C ASP A 106 9.85 2.31 -14.42
N VAL A 107 9.01 2.98 -13.64
CA VAL A 107 8.40 2.40 -12.45
C VAL A 107 7.20 1.57 -12.89
N TYR A 108 7.31 0.26 -12.68
CA TYR A 108 6.21 -0.66 -12.97
C TYR A 108 5.24 -0.72 -11.79
N GLY A 109 3.95 -0.72 -12.10
CA GLY A 109 2.88 -1.01 -11.15
C GLY A 109 2.22 -2.35 -11.46
N ILE A 110 1.75 -3.05 -10.43
CA ILE A 110 0.78 -4.14 -10.58
C ILE A 110 -0.38 -3.94 -9.61
N GLY A 111 -1.60 -3.95 -10.15
CA GLY A 111 -2.84 -4.09 -9.40
C GLY A 111 -3.32 -5.53 -9.46
N ILE A 112 -3.77 -6.11 -8.36
CA ILE A 112 -4.38 -7.45 -8.31
C ILE A 112 -5.73 -7.31 -7.60
N ARG A 113 -6.80 -7.83 -8.22
CA ARG A 113 -8.15 -7.87 -7.69
C ARG A 113 -8.60 -9.31 -7.56
N TRP A 114 -9.24 -9.62 -6.45
CA TRP A 114 -9.93 -10.89 -6.21
C TRP A 114 -11.16 -10.62 -5.34
N GLU A 115 -11.97 -11.65 -5.13
CA GLU A 115 -13.11 -11.58 -4.20
C GLU A 115 -12.78 -12.26 -2.88
N HIS A 116 -13.25 -11.66 -1.79
CA HIS A 116 -13.21 -12.23 -0.44
C HIS A 116 -14.54 -11.91 0.25
N ASP A 117 -15.22 -12.94 0.73
CA ASP A 117 -16.54 -12.85 1.38
C ASP A 117 -17.57 -12.05 0.56
N GLY A 118 -17.57 -12.25 -0.77
CA GLY A 118 -18.49 -11.59 -1.70
C GLY A 118 -18.17 -10.11 -1.99
N ALA A 119 -17.04 -9.60 -1.50
CA ALA A 119 -16.57 -8.24 -1.77
C ALA A 119 -15.25 -8.23 -2.57
N PRO A 120 -15.06 -7.29 -3.51
CA PRO A 120 -13.78 -7.12 -4.19
C PRO A 120 -12.70 -6.61 -3.23
N VAL A 121 -11.49 -7.11 -3.41
CA VAL A 121 -10.28 -6.70 -2.69
C VAL A 121 -9.23 -6.30 -3.70
N ASP A 122 -8.64 -5.11 -3.52
CA ASP A 122 -7.58 -4.59 -4.37
C ASP A 122 -6.23 -4.54 -3.65
N LEU A 123 -5.20 -5.03 -4.31
CA LEU A 123 -3.81 -4.87 -3.94
C LEU A 123 -3.07 -4.05 -5.01
N GLN A 124 -2.34 -3.02 -4.60
CA GLN A 124 -1.51 -2.21 -5.49
C GLN A 124 -0.06 -2.23 -5.06
N LEU A 125 0.82 -2.63 -5.97
CA LEU A 125 2.26 -2.72 -5.76
C LEU A 125 3.01 -1.93 -6.83
N SER A 126 4.23 -1.51 -6.53
CA SER A 126 5.10 -0.81 -7.49
C SER A 126 6.53 -1.31 -7.38
N SER A 127 7.33 -1.12 -8.43
CA SER A 127 8.72 -1.55 -8.44
C SER A 127 9.55 -0.79 -7.41
N THR A 128 10.15 -1.52 -6.48
CA THR A 128 10.93 -0.99 -5.35
C THR A 128 12.22 -1.80 -5.14
N GLY A 129 12.97 -1.45 -4.08
CA GLY A 129 14.00 -2.33 -3.51
C GLY A 129 13.42 -3.39 -2.58
N ILE A 130 14.23 -4.37 -2.17
CA ILE A 130 13.77 -5.48 -1.31
C ILE A 130 14.06 -5.29 0.19
N GLY A 131 15.17 -4.63 0.50
CA GLY A 131 15.68 -4.43 1.87
C GLY A 131 15.33 -3.06 2.42
N PHE A 132 15.58 -2.84 3.71
CA PHE A 132 15.54 -1.49 4.28
C PHE A 132 16.81 -0.71 3.86
N PRO A 133 16.72 0.58 3.47
CA PRO A 133 15.51 1.38 3.29
C PRO A 133 14.87 1.23 1.89
N GLY A 134 15.51 0.53 0.96
CA GLY A 134 15.09 0.45 -0.45
C GLY A 134 13.66 -0.03 -0.72
N ARG A 135 13.01 -0.78 0.20
CA ARG A 135 11.61 -1.20 0.11
C ARG A 135 10.59 -0.05 0.20
N TYR A 136 11.05 1.15 0.55
CA TYR A 136 10.27 2.39 0.55
C TYR A 136 10.58 3.30 -0.65
N LEU A 137 11.51 2.90 -1.53
CA LEU A 137 11.96 3.70 -2.65
C LEU A 137 11.49 3.10 -3.97
N LEU A 138 10.83 3.90 -4.80
CA LEU A 138 10.50 3.52 -6.17
C LEU A 138 11.77 3.32 -6.98
N MET A 139 11.90 2.18 -7.61
CA MET A 139 13.06 1.79 -8.42
C MET A 139 12.62 1.62 -9.87
N PRO A 140 13.10 2.47 -10.80
CA PRO A 140 12.92 2.23 -12.22
C PRO A 140 13.54 0.90 -12.64
N ARG A 141 12.84 0.14 -13.48
CA ARG A 141 13.29 -1.15 -14.02
C ARG A 141 13.13 -1.15 -15.54
N LEU A 142 13.97 -1.91 -16.23
CA LEU A 142 13.79 -2.18 -17.65
C LEU A 142 12.72 -3.26 -17.90
N THR A 143 12.62 -4.26 -17.00
CA THR A 143 11.67 -5.37 -17.12
C THR A 143 11.23 -5.88 -15.75
N LEU A 144 10.15 -6.67 -15.74
CA LEU A 144 9.62 -7.34 -14.55
C LEU A 144 10.33 -8.65 -14.19
N SER A 145 11.30 -9.09 -15.01
CA SER A 145 11.99 -10.38 -14.87
C SER A 145 12.56 -10.64 -13.47
N ARG A 146 13.11 -9.59 -12.85
CA ARG A 146 13.72 -9.61 -11.51
C ARG A 146 13.18 -8.51 -10.60
N ALA A 147 12.10 -7.85 -11.01
CA ALA A 147 11.54 -6.76 -10.24
C ALA A 147 10.98 -7.27 -8.91
N VAL A 148 11.15 -6.45 -7.89
CA VAL A 148 10.45 -6.56 -6.62
C VAL A 148 9.35 -5.52 -6.69
N LEU A 149 8.10 -5.97 -6.60
CA LEU A 149 6.94 -5.11 -6.63
C LEU A 149 6.39 -5.05 -5.21
N SER A 150 6.49 -3.93 -4.50
CA SER A 150 5.97 -3.82 -3.13
C SER A 150 4.99 -2.68 -2.96
N SER A 151 4.16 -2.77 -1.92
CA SER A 151 3.49 -1.61 -1.37
C SER A 151 4.60 -0.64 -0.92
N VAL A 152 4.59 0.59 -1.42
CA VAL A 152 5.60 1.59 -1.03
C VAL A 152 5.42 1.99 0.44
N LEU A 153 4.17 2.01 0.90
CA LEU A 153 3.80 2.39 2.26
C LEU A 153 3.16 1.19 2.96
N PRO A 154 3.36 1.03 4.28
CA PRO A 154 2.80 -0.08 5.02
C PRO A 154 1.29 0.07 5.20
N TYR A 155 0.59 -1.06 5.18
CA TYR A 155 -0.75 -1.19 5.71
C TYR A 155 -0.70 -1.22 7.24
N ARG A 156 -1.69 -0.62 7.89
CA ARG A 156 -1.89 -0.70 9.33
C ARG A 156 -2.75 -1.93 9.62
N THR A 157 -2.24 -2.85 10.43
CA THR A 157 -3.00 -4.01 10.92
C THR A 157 -3.06 -4.01 12.45
N ALA A 158 -3.86 -4.90 13.03
CA ALA A 158 -3.91 -5.10 14.49
C ALA A 158 -2.55 -5.54 15.08
N ARG A 159 -1.65 -6.08 14.25
CA ARG A 159 -0.31 -6.54 14.67
C ARG A 159 0.81 -5.59 14.23
N GLY A 160 0.45 -4.39 13.76
CA GLY A 160 1.38 -3.33 13.40
C GLY A 160 1.47 -3.09 11.89
N PRO A 161 2.48 -2.31 11.44
CA PRO A 161 2.67 -2.02 10.02
C PRO A 161 3.09 -3.28 9.25
N VAL A 162 2.47 -3.51 8.09
CA VAL A 162 2.77 -4.61 7.18
C VAL A 162 2.99 -4.10 5.76
N LEU A 163 4.07 -4.53 5.13
CA LEU A 163 4.31 -4.35 3.71
C LEU A 163 3.98 -5.63 2.96
N LEU A 164 3.45 -5.47 1.75
CA LEU A 164 3.21 -6.56 0.81
C LEU A 164 4.16 -6.46 -0.37
N CYS A 165 4.53 -7.61 -0.93
CA CYS A 165 5.49 -7.71 -2.03
C CYS A 165 5.12 -8.86 -2.97
N ALA A 166 5.38 -8.70 -4.26
CA ALA A 166 5.29 -9.72 -5.29
C ALA A 166 6.63 -9.88 -6.00
N ARG A 167 7.01 -11.13 -6.32
CA ARG A 167 8.22 -11.44 -7.09
C ARG A 167 7.95 -12.55 -8.09
N THR A 168 8.52 -12.43 -9.29
CA THR A 168 8.48 -13.48 -10.32
C THR A 168 9.18 -14.73 -9.81
N VAL A 169 8.47 -15.87 -9.81
CA VAL A 169 9.01 -17.19 -9.49
C VAL A 169 8.43 -18.28 -10.41
N PRO A 170 9.25 -19.25 -10.88
CA PRO A 170 10.70 -19.20 -10.88
C PRO A 170 11.21 -17.98 -11.68
N ALA A 171 12.50 -17.69 -11.60
CA ALA A 171 13.08 -16.60 -12.38
C ALA A 171 12.75 -16.79 -13.87
N ARG A 172 12.21 -15.75 -14.49
CA ARG A 172 11.77 -15.77 -15.88
C ARG A 172 12.16 -14.46 -16.56
N ARG A 173 12.61 -14.54 -17.80
CA ARG A 173 12.80 -13.37 -18.65
C ARG A 173 11.44 -12.92 -19.16
N LEU A 174 11.09 -11.68 -18.85
CA LEU A 174 9.87 -11.00 -19.28
C LEU A 174 10.27 -9.77 -20.09
N PRO A 175 9.54 -9.44 -21.16
CA PRO A 175 9.79 -8.22 -21.92
C PRO A 175 9.41 -6.97 -21.10
N GLY A 176 10.03 -5.84 -21.44
CA GLY A 176 9.73 -4.54 -20.84
C GLY A 176 8.51 -3.86 -21.47
N ASP A 177 8.24 -4.16 -22.73
CA ASP A 177 7.05 -3.71 -23.44
C ASP A 177 5.80 -4.48 -22.99
N LEU A 178 4.68 -3.78 -22.84
CA LEU A 178 3.44 -4.35 -22.31
C LEU A 178 2.66 -5.19 -23.33
N ALA A 179 2.78 -4.91 -24.64
CA ALA A 179 2.18 -5.76 -25.67
C ALA A 179 2.95 -7.07 -25.79
N ALA A 180 4.29 -7.01 -25.82
CA ALA A 180 5.12 -8.21 -25.76
C ALA A 180 4.91 -9.00 -24.44
N LEU A 181 4.64 -8.30 -23.33
CA LEU A 181 4.32 -8.97 -22.06
C LEU A 181 3.03 -9.77 -22.15
N ARG A 182 1.98 -9.24 -22.80
CA ARG A 182 0.74 -9.98 -23.07
C ARG A 182 1.02 -11.29 -23.78
N GLN A 183 1.68 -11.20 -24.94
CA GLN A 183 2.05 -12.36 -25.75
C GLN A 183 2.86 -13.38 -24.95
N SER A 184 3.86 -12.93 -24.19
CA SER A 184 4.68 -13.85 -23.39
C SER A 184 3.85 -14.60 -22.34
N VAL A 185 2.90 -13.93 -21.67
CA VAL A 185 2.04 -14.56 -20.66
C VAL A 185 1.07 -15.56 -21.30
N ASP A 186 0.52 -15.24 -22.46
CA ASP A 186 -0.37 -16.14 -23.21
C ASP A 186 0.37 -17.41 -23.68
N GLU A 187 1.63 -17.27 -24.11
CA GLU A 187 2.48 -18.41 -24.48
C GLU A 187 2.87 -19.27 -23.27
N LYS A 188 3.13 -18.63 -22.13
CA LYS A 188 3.53 -19.30 -20.90
C LYS A 188 3.02 -18.52 -19.69
N PRO A 189 2.29 -19.14 -18.76
CA PRO A 189 1.81 -18.45 -17.57
C PRO A 189 2.94 -17.87 -16.71
N TRP A 190 2.70 -16.68 -16.16
CA TRP A 190 3.62 -15.97 -15.28
C TRP A 190 3.16 -16.07 -13.83
N THR A 191 4.00 -16.68 -13.00
CA THR A 191 3.73 -16.81 -11.56
C THR A 191 4.50 -15.76 -10.75
N LEU A 192 3.76 -15.11 -9.86
CA LEU A 192 4.22 -14.15 -8.87
C LEU A 192 4.02 -14.75 -7.48
N ARG A 193 5.08 -14.89 -6.69
CA ARG A 193 4.95 -15.18 -5.27
C ARG A 193 4.73 -13.91 -4.50
N LEU A 194 3.71 -13.94 -3.65
CA LEU A 194 3.35 -12.86 -2.75
C LEU A 194 3.97 -13.09 -1.37
N TYR A 195 4.41 -12.01 -0.76
CA TYR A 195 5.09 -11.98 0.52
C TYR A 195 4.57 -10.83 1.38
N PHE A 196 4.64 -11.02 2.70
CA PHE A 196 4.45 -9.94 3.66
C PHE A 196 5.69 -9.77 4.55
N ALA A 197 5.87 -8.58 5.11
CA ALA A 197 6.92 -8.30 6.10
C ALA A 197 6.52 -7.13 7.00
N SER A 198 7.08 -7.12 8.22
CA SER A 198 7.16 -5.87 9.00
C SER A 198 8.15 -4.89 8.33
N PRO A 199 8.13 -3.59 8.66
CA PRO A 199 8.99 -2.56 8.08
C PRO A 199 10.46 -2.92 7.90
N ARG A 200 11.03 -3.62 8.89
CA ARG A 200 12.44 -4.04 8.89
C ARG A 200 12.61 -5.57 8.91
N GLY A 201 11.51 -6.30 8.87
CA GLY A 201 11.50 -7.75 9.00
C GLY A 201 11.89 -8.50 7.73
N LYS A 202 12.03 -9.81 7.89
CA LYS A 202 12.17 -10.77 6.79
C LYS A 202 10.85 -10.88 6.02
N TRP A 203 10.95 -11.24 4.75
CA TRP A 203 9.79 -11.50 3.89
C TRP A 203 9.28 -12.92 4.10
N HIS A 204 7.98 -13.07 4.34
CA HIS A 204 7.30 -14.34 4.55
C HIS A 204 6.36 -14.60 3.37
N PRO A 205 6.53 -15.70 2.62
CA PRO A 205 5.67 -16.01 1.48
C PRO A 205 4.29 -16.43 1.97
N PHE A 206 3.23 -16.01 1.27
CA PHE A 206 1.85 -16.34 1.65
C PHE A 206 0.95 -16.78 0.50
N ALA A 207 1.28 -16.50 -0.76
CA ALA A 207 0.50 -16.97 -1.90
C ALA A 207 1.33 -17.01 -3.18
N ASP A 208 0.89 -17.80 -4.16
CA ASP A 208 1.34 -17.74 -5.54
C ASP A 208 0.18 -17.28 -6.43
N ALA A 209 0.36 -16.18 -7.15
CA ALA A 209 -0.56 -15.66 -8.15
C ALA A 209 -0.06 -16.04 -9.55
N ARG A 210 -0.80 -16.89 -10.26
CA ARG A 210 -0.48 -17.39 -11.59
C ARG A 210 -1.35 -16.68 -12.63
N LEU A 211 -0.72 -15.85 -13.44
CA LEU A 211 -1.34 -15.12 -14.55
C LEU A 211 -1.19 -15.94 -15.83
N SER A 212 -2.27 -16.19 -16.56
CA SER A 212 -2.29 -17.15 -17.68
C SER A 212 -2.93 -16.66 -18.96
N ARG A 213 -3.86 -15.70 -18.89
CA ARG A 213 -4.57 -15.18 -20.07
C ARG A 213 -4.52 -13.67 -20.07
N SER A 214 -4.06 -13.08 -21.15
CA SER A 214 -4.13 -11.63 -21.36
C SER A 214 -5.50 -11.21 -21.89
N ARG A 215 -5.94 -10.01 -21.52
CA ARG A 215 -7.09 -9.37 -22.17
C ARG A 215 -6.62 -8.54 -23.36
N PRO A 216 -7.36 -8.55 -24.49
CA PRO A 216 -6.98 -7.84 -25.70
C PRO A 216 -6.86 -6.32 -25.46
N ASP A 217 -7.77 -5.76 -24.67
CA ASP A 217 -7.78 -4.33 -24.36
C ASP A 217 -7.31 -4.03 -22.94
N ASP A 218 -6.76 -2.82 -22.75
CA ASP A 218 -6.65 -2.23 -21.42
C ASP A 218 -8.03 -1.67 -21.08
N ASP A 219 -8.73 -2.33 -20.16
CA ASP A 219 -10.02 -1.86 -19.66
C ASP A 219 -9.80 -0.56 -18.87
N PRO A 220 -10.22 0.62 -19.38
CA PRO A 220 -10.00 1.90 -18.72
C PRO A 220 -10.86 2.05 -17.45
N ASP A 221 -11.91 1.23 -17.32
CA ASP A 221 -12.83 1.18 -16.19
C ASP A 221 -12.34 0.23 -15.10
N LEU A 222 -11.38 -0.65 -15.41
CA LEU A 222 -10.67 -1.48 -14.43
C LEU A 222 -9.70 -0.63 -13.60
N ARG A 223 -10.26 0.11 -12.65
CA ARG A 223 -9.55 0.92 -11.67
C ARG A 223 -9.40 0.15 -10.36
N PHE A 224 -8.15 -0.03 -9.94
CA PHE A 224 -7.82 -0.61 -8.63
C PHE A 224 -7.82 0.50 -7.59
N ASP A 225 -8.54 0.27 -6.50
CA ASP A 225 -8.79 1.23 -5.44
C ASP A 225 -8.69 0.54 -4.07
N ILE A 226 -7.56 0.72 -3.39
CA ILE A 226 -7.32 0.15 -2.06
C ILE A 226 -8.12 0.84 -0.94
N ASP A 227 -8.73 1.99 -1.21
CA ASP A 227 -9.57 2.72 -0.25
C ASP A 227 -11.04 2.27 -0.36
N THR A 228 -11.50 1.93 -1.57
CA THR A 228 -12.85 1.38 -1.84
C THR A 228 -12.90 -0.14 -1.62
N ASN A 229 -11.84 -0.86 -2.04
CA ASN A 229 -11.74 -2.31 -1.98
C ASN A 229 -10.53 -2.72 -1.10
N PRO A 230 -10.57 -2.47 0.22
CA PRO A 230 -9.43 -2.65 1.10
C PRO A 230 -9.11 -4.13 1.35
N LEU A 231 -7.87 -4.39 1.77
CA LEU A 231 -7.47 -5.67 2.34
C LEU A 231 -8.18 -5.90 3.68
N PRO A 232 -8.88 -7.03 3.88
CA PRO A 232 -9.53 -7.37 5.14
C PRO A 232 -8.54 -7.32 6.32
N GLY A 233 -8.90 -6.61 7.40
CA GLY A 233 -8.02 -6.43 8.57
C GLY A 233 -6.86 -5.45 8.37
N ALA A 234 -6.72 -4.85 7.19
CA ALA A 234 -5.71 -3.86 6.86
C ALA A 234 -6.35 -2.50 6.50
N ALA A 235 -5.78 -1.43 7.05
CA ALA A 235 -6.18 -0.07 6.72
C ALA A 235 -5.01 0.73 6.16
N THR A 236 -5.30 1.72 5.32
CA THR A 236 -4.33 2.76 4.97
C THR A 236 -4.21 3.76 6.12
N TYR A 237 -3.01 4.30 6.35
CA TYR A 237 -2.82 5.34 7.36
C TYR A 237 -3.53 6.65 6.94
N PRO A 238 -4.12 7.43 7.86
CA PRO A 238 -4.87 8.64 7.51
C PRO A 238 -4.07 9.65 6.67
N TRP A 239 -2.79 9.83 6.97
CA TRP A 239 -1.90 10.72 6.22
C TRP A 239 -1.66 10.22 4.78
N VAL A 240 -1.67 8.91 4.54
CA VAL A 240 -1.55 8.32 3.19
C VAL A 240 -2.80 8.62 2.37
N ARG A 241 -3.98 8.48 2.98
CA ARG A 241 -5.26 8.80 2.34
C ARG A 241 -5.30 10.27 1.96
N ALA A 242 -4.90 11.16 2.88
CA ALA A 242 -4.84 12.61 2.62
C ALA A 242 -3.91 12.97 1.46
N LEU A 243 -2.79 12.27 1.28
CA LEU A 243 -1.87 12.46 0.15
C LEU A 243 -2.43 11.93 -1.17
N ARG A 244 -3.31 10.92 -1.14
CA ARG A 244 -4.00 10.39 -2.32
C ARG A 244 -5.22 11.21 -2.73
N GLN A 245 -5.86 11.94 -1.80
CA GLN A 245 -7.08 12.73 -2.06
C GLN A 245 -7.01 13.73 -3.24
N PRO A 246 -5.90 14.45 -3.51
CA PRO A 246 -5.81 15.30 -4.70
C PRO A 246 -5.94 14.52 -6.02
N SER A 247 -5.52 13.25 -6.03
CA SER A 247 -5.62 12.37 -7.20
C SER A 247 -7.06 11.89 -7.44
N TYR A 248 -7.87 11.74 -6.37
CA TYR A 248 -9.27 11.31 -6.45
C TYR A 248 -10.23 12.44 -6.87
N ARG A 249 -9.96 13.67 -6.45
CA ARG A 249 -10.82 14.83 -6.83
C ARG A 249 -10.80 15.14 -8.32
N LEU A 250 -9.76 14.72 -9.04
CA LEU A 250 -9.66 14.85 -10.49
C LEU A 250 -10.31 13.68 -11.26
N SER A 251 -10.57 12.54 -10.61
CA SER A 251 -11.17 11.35 -11.25
C SER A 251 -12.68 11.23 -11.06
N GLN A 252 -13.29 12.09 -10.24
CA GLN A 252 -14.76 12.14 -10.01
C GLN A 252 -15.45 13.29 -10.77
N ARG A 253 -14.72 14.01 -11.62
CA ARG A 253 -15.24 15.11 -12.46
C ARG A 253 -15.20 14.81 -13.96
N GLY A 254 -15.01 13.55 -14.33
CA GLY A 254 -14.99 13.09 -15.72
C GLY A 254 -15.72 11.76 -15.81
#